data_AF-A0A0G0N6Z6-F1
#
_entry.id   AF-A0A0G0N6Z6-F1
#
_cell.length_a   1.000
_cell.length_b   1.000
_cell.length_c   1.000
_cell.angle_alpha   90.00
_cell.angle_beta   90.00
_cell.angle_gamma   90.00
#
_symmetry.space_group_name_H-M   'P 1'
#
loop_
_entity.id
_entity.type
_entity.pdbx_description
1 polymer ?
#
loop_
_entity_poly.entity_id
_entity_poly.type
_entity_poly.pdbx_seq_one_letter_code
_entity_poly.pdbx_strand_id
1 'polypeptide(L)'
;MNKGILTQIIGSVVDVKFEVLPAIKSAIIIKGDDGDLVAEVQQHSQDGSVRALVFGPTEGLSRGLTVIDTEKPVSVPVGEKTLGRIFNVLGETVDEGKKITGGEVWPIYRSAPLLEDQTEDIQFSPVSEKGRAKVMIFGMK
;
A
#
# COMPACT_ATOMS: atom_id res chain seq x y z
N MET A 1 -2.38 13.61 -16.16
CA MET A 1 -2.50 12.18 -15.82
C MET A 1 -1.52 11.41 -16.67
N ASN A 2 -0.42 10.99 -16.07
CA ASN A 2 0.57 10.15 -16.73
C ASN A 2 -0.04 8.75 -16.98
N LYS A 3 0.02 8.29 -18.25
CA LYS A 3 -0.57 7.02 -18.68
C LYS A 3 0.54 6.10 -19.20
N GLY A 4 0.36 4.82 -18.94
CA GLY A 4 1.25 3.76 -19.39
C GLY A 4 0.48 2.64 -20.05
N ILE A 5 1.23 1.69 -20.60
CA ILE A 5 0.72 0.50 -21.27
C ILE A 5 1.33 -0.73 -20.60
N LEU A 6 0.48 -1.68 -20.21
CA LEU A 6 0.91 -2.95 -19.63
C LEU A 6 1.61 -3.81 -20.71
N THR A 7 2.90 -4.11 -20.55
CA THR A 7 3.70 -4.81 -21.56
C THR A 7 3.96 -6.28 -21.21
N GLN A 8 4.04 -6.60 -19.91
CA GLN A 8 4.34 -7.96 -19.45
C GLN A 8 3.61 -8.28 -18.15
N ILE A 9 3.24 -9.56 -17.99
CA ILE A 9 2.56 -10.10 -16.82
C ILE A 9 3.26 -11.43 -16.47
N ILE A 10 3.81 -11.52 -15.26
CA ILE A 10 4.44 -12.72 -14.70
C ILE A 10 3.92 -12.91 -13.27
N GLY A 11 2.90 -13.74 -13.11
CA GLY A 11 2.21 -13.90 -11.83
C GLY A 11 1.62 -12.57 -11.36
N SER A 12 1.96 -12.14 -10.15
CA SER A 12 1.54 -10.85 -9.57
C SER A 12 2.45 -9.67 -9.96
N VAL A 13 3.50 -9.92 -10.75
CA VAL A 13 4.47 -8.92 -11.18
C VAL A 13 4.17 -8.51 -12.60
N VAL A 14 4.10 -7.21 -12.84
CA VAL A 14 3.82 -6.64 -14.16
C VAL A 14 4.90 -5.64 -14.54
N ASP A 15 5.21 -5.56 -15.84
CA ASP A 15 6.02 -4.49 -16.38
C ASP A 15 5.12 -3.54 -17.19
N VAL A 16 5.27 -2.23 -16.96
CA VAL A 16 4.43 -1.19 -17.56
C VAL A 16 5.31 -0.13 -18.18
N LYS A 17 5.05 0.21 -19.45
CA LYS A 17 5.76 1.27 -20.16
C LYS A 17 5.06 2.60 -19.95
N PHE A 18 5.77 3.59 -19.43
CA PHE A 18 5.30 4.98 -19.32
C PHE A 18 6.20 5.90 -20.14
N GLU A 19 5.67 7.06 -20.54
CA GLU A 19 6.48 8.14 -21.12
C GLU A 19 7.36 8.81 -20.06
N VAL A 20 6.76 9.12 -18.91
CA VAL A 20 7.46 9.60 -17.71
C VAL A 20 7.36 8.51 -16.64
N LEU A 21 8.48 8.05 -16.10
CA LEU A 21 8.47 6.96 -15.11
C LEU A 21 7.84 7.44 -13.78
N PRO A 22 6.78 6.78 -13.28
CA PRO A 22 6.26 7.03 -11.94
C PRO A 22 7.32 6.79 -10.87
N ALA A 23 7.20 7.45 -9.73
CA ALA A 23 8.11 7.22 -8.59
C ALA A 23 8.02 5.78 -8.07
N ILE A 24 9.13 5.24 -7.57
CA ILE A 24 9.11 4.00 -6.79
C ILE A 24 8.20 4.19 -5.56
N LYS A 25 7.41 3.18 -5.23
CA LYS A 25 6.30 3.18 -4.26
C LYS A 25 5.04 3.95 -4.69
N SER A 26 4.98 4.51 -5.90
CA SER A 26 3.73 5.06 -6.43
C SER A 26 2.75 3.94 -6.74
N ALA A 27 1.49 4.14 -6.40
CA ALA A 27 0.39 3.31 -6.85
C ALA A 27 0.03 3.65 -8.30
N ILE A 28 -0.22 2.62 -9.10
CA ILE A 28 -0.69 2.71 -10.47
C ILE A 28 -1.97 1.89 -10.60
N ILE A 29 -2.90 2.36 -11.42
CA ILE A 29 -4.21 1.72 -11.64
C ILE A 29 -4.21 1.09 -13.03
N ILE A 30 -4.28 -0.24 -13.10
CA ILE A 30 -4.45 -0.98 -14.35
C ILE A 30 -5.95 -1.01 -14.65
N LYS A 31 -6.34 -0.47 -15.81
CA LYS A 31 -7.71 -0.51 -16.30
C LYS A 31 -7.99 -1.88 -16.90
N GLY A 32 -8.90 -2.63 -16.29
CA GLY A 32 -9.36 -3.94 -16.76
C GLY A 32 -10.86 -3.94 -17.04
N ASP A 33 -11.32 -4.92 -17.84
CA ASP A 33 -12.73 -5.06 -18.19
C ASP A 33 -13.58 -5.54 -17.00
N ASP A 34 -13.02 -6.40 -16.16
CA ASP A 34 -13.66 -6.94 -14.94
C ASP A 34 -13.47 -6.03 -13.71
N GLY A 35 -12.88 -4.85 -13.91
CA GLY A 35 -12.58 -3.89 -12.86
C GLY A 35 -11.14 -3.41 -12.87
N ASP A 36 -10.91 -2.30 -12.19
CA ASP A 36 -9.58 -1.73 -12.03
C ASP A 36 -8.78 -2.51 -10.98
N LEU A 37 -7.50 -2.73 -11.25
CA LEU A 37 -6.56 -3.31 -10.29
C LEU A 37 -5.52 -2.27 -9.88
N VAL A 38 -5.19 -2.23 -8.60
CA VAL A 38 -4.11 -1.40 -8.08
C VAL A 38 -2.82 -2.20 -8.10
N ALA A 39 -1.74 -1.59 -8.58
CA ALA A 39 -0.39 -2.11 -8.48
C ALA A 39 0.54 -1.03 -7.91
N GLU A 40 1.70 -1.44 -7.39
CA GLU A 40 2.69 -0.51 -6.85
C GLU A 40 4.04 -0.67 -7.55
N VAL A 41 4.61 0.45 -7.99
CA VAL A 41 5.93 0.48 -8.63
C VAL A 41 7.02 0.10 -7.64
N GLN A 42 7.73 -0.99 -7.91
CA GLN A 42 8.84 -1.48 -7.09
C GLN A 42 10.20 -1.04 -7.61
N GLN A 43 10.36 -0.93 -8.92
CA GLN A 43 11.64 -0.58 -9.55
C GLN A 43 11.44 0.01 -10.94
N HIS A 44 12.47 0.72 -11.41
CA HIS A 44 12.61 1.15 -12.80
C HIS A 44 13.52 0.16 -13.53
N SER A 45 13.09 -0.27 -14.71
CA SER A 45 13.82 -1.18 -15.58
C SER A 45 14.68 -0.40 -16.58
N GLN A 46 15.77 -1.02 -17.05
CA GLN A 46 16.72 -0.39 -17.98
C GLN A 46 16.12 -0.07 -19.36
N ASP A 47 15.07 -0.78 -19.76
CA ASP A 47 14.31 -0.55 -21.00
C ASP A 47 13.33 0.64 -20.88
N GLY A 48 13.38 1.38 -19.78
CA GLY A 48 12.51 2.51 -19.48
C GLY A 48 11.06 2.08 -19.22
N SER A 49 10.85 0.88 -18.67
CA SER A 49 9.58 0.47 -18.07
C SER A 49 9.67 0.53 -16.53
N VAL A 50 8.52 0.43 -15.86
CA VAL A 50 8.47 0.18 -14.41
C VAL A 50 8.03 -1.26 -14.17
N ARG A 51 8.61 -1.90 -13.16
CA ARG A 51 8.08 -3.16 -12.62
C ARG A 51 7.22 -2.85 -11.41
N ALA A 52 6.00 -3.35 -11.42
CA ALA A 52 5.03 -3.15 -10.36
C ALA A 52 4.48 -4.48 -9.83
N LEU A 53 4.07 -4.47 -8.56
CA LEU A 53 3.41 -5.57 -7.88
C LEU A 53 1.90 -5.30 -7.82
N VAL A 54 1.09 -6.22 -8.34
CA VAL A 54 -0.37 -6.09 -8.36
C VAL A 54 -0.97 -6.53 -7.02
N PHE A 55 -1.85 -5.71 -6.45
CA PHE A 55 -2.62 -6.00 -5.24
C PHE A 55 -3.96 -6.65 -5.60
N GLY A 56 -3.90 -7.90 -6.05
CA GLY A 56 -5.08 -8.65 -6.43
C GLY A 56 -4.78 -9.79 -7.40
N PRO A 57 -5.80 -10.56 -7.80
CA PRO A 57 -5.65 -11.57 -8.84
C PRO A 57 -5.29 -10.92 -10.18
N THR A 58 -4.35 -11.50 -10.91
CA THR A 58 -3.94 -11.03 -12.24
C THR A 58 -4.58 -11.83 -13.38
N GLU A 59 -5.49 -12.75 -13.06
CA GLU A 59 -6.32 -13.46 -14.03
C GLU A 59 -7.17 -12.47 -14.83
N GLY A 60 -7.28 -12.67 -16.14
CA GLY A 60 -8.01 -11.75 -17.03
C GLY A 60 -7.21 -10.53 -17.49
N LEU A 61 -6.06 -10.22 -16.88
CA LEU A 61 -5.21 -9.14 -17.40
C LEU A 61 -4.60 -9.51 -18.74
N SER A 62 -4.61 -8.54 -19.66
CA SER A 62 -4.00 -8.66 -20.98
C SER A 62 -2.99 -7.55 -21.21
N ARG A 63 -2.02 -7.80 -22.11
CA ARG A 63 -1.08 -6.76 -22.52
C ARG A 63 -1.80 -5.70 -23.36
N GLY A 64 -1.30 -4.48 -23.33
CA GLY A 64 -1.92 -3.35 -24.04
C GLY A 64 -2.93 -2.57 -23.19
N LEU A 65 -3.30 -3.09 -22.01
CA LEU A 65 -4.20 -2.38 -21.10
C LEU A 65 -3.60 -1.04 -20.66
N THR A 66 -4.48 -0.05 -20.51
CA THR A 66 -4.12 1.28 -20.03
C THR A 66 -3.82 1.23 -18.55
N VAL A 67 -2.72 1.86 -18.15
CA VAL A 67 -2.33 2.01 -16.74
C VAL A 67 -2.25 3.49 -16.41
N ILE A 68 -2.74 3.90 -15.26
CA ILE A 68 -2.78 5.30 -14.82
C ILE A 68 -1.91 5.46 -13.58
N ASP A 69 -0.97 6.40 -13.61
CA ASP A 69 -0.20 6.79 -12.43
C ASP A 69 -1.06 7.65 -11.49
N THR A 70 -1.10 7.28 -10.21
CA THR A 70 -1.81 8.05 -9.18
C THR A 70 -0.94 9.14 -8.55
N GLU A 71 0.36 9.15 -8.87
CA GLU A 71 1.40 10.05 -8.35
C GLU A 71 1.59 9.96 -6.82
N LYS A 72 0.99 8.95 -6.18
CA LYS A 72 0.93 8.80 -4.72
C LYS A 72 1.06 7.33 -4.35
N PRO A 73 1.63 7.01 -3.17
CA PRO A 73 1.61 5.64 -2.67
C PRO A 73 0.20 5.21 -2.29
N VAL A 74 0.01 3.89 -2.12
CA VAL A 74 -1.19 3.36 -1.49
C VAL A 74 -1.38 4.03 -0.12
N SER A 75 -2.62 4.45 0.13
CA SER A 75 -3.00 5.17 1.34
C SER A 75 -4.24 4.54 1.94
N VAL A 76 -4.26 4.41 3.26
CA VAL A 76 -5.30 3.68 4.01
C VAL A 76 -5.98 4.59 5.04
N PRO A 77 -7.25 4.35 5.38
CA PRO A 77 -7.95 5.15 6.40
C PRO A 77 -7.34 4.93 7.78
N VAL A 78 -7.32 5.98 8.59
CA VAL A 78 -6.85 5.96 9.98
C VAL A 78 -7.82 6.69 10.92
N GLY A 79 -7.61 6.56 12.23
CA GLY A 79 -8.40 7.21 13.27
C GLY A 79 -9.58 6.35 13.78
N GLU A 80 -10.38 6.92 14.69
CA GLU A 80 -11.39 6.17 15.45
C GLU A 80 -12.42 5.42 14.57
N LYS A 81 -12.70 5.93 13.38
CA LYS A 81 -13.64 5.30 12.44
C LYS A 81 -13.21 3.91 11.98
N THR A 82 -11.91 3.57 12.09
CA THR A 82 -11.38 2.26 11.69
C THR A 82 -11.51 1.20 12.79
N LEU A 83 -11.86 1.60 14.03
CA LEU A 83 -11.98 0.67 15.15
C LEU A 83 -13.09 -0.35 14.91
N GLY A 84 -12.76 -1.63 15.11
CA GLY A 84 -13.70 -2.75 14.92
C GLY A 84 -14.01 -3.08 13.46
N ARG A 85 -13.27 -2.50 12.51
CA ARG A 85 -13.45 -2.73 11.06
C ARG A 85 -12.37 -3.66 10.51
N ILE A 86 -12.68 -4.41 9.47
CA ILE A 86 -11.72 -5.27 8.74
C ILE A 86 -11.44 -4.66 7.38
N PHE A 87 -10.15 -4.54 7.03
CA PHE A 87 -9.70 -3.94 5.78
C PHE A 87 -8.80 -4.87 4.98
N ASN A 88 -8.79 -4.69 3.67
CA ASN A 88 -7.74 -5.22 2.80
C ASN A 88 -6.51 -4.28 2.81
N VAL A 89 -5.46 -4.68 2.07
CA VAL A 89 -4.20 -3.91 1.96
C VAL A 89 -4.37 -2.52 1.34
N LEU A 90 -5.43 -2.31 0.54
CA LEU A 90 -5.76 -1.04 -0.09
C LEU A 90 -6.56 -0.11 0.84
N GLY A 91 -6.87 -0.56 2.06
CA GLY A 91 -7.67 0.21 3.01
C GLY A 91 -9.17 0.16 2.75
N GLU A 92 -9.64 -0.79 1.93
CA GLU A 92 -11.05 -1.00 1.64
C GLU A 92 -11.66 -1.97 2.66
N THR A 93 -12.88 -1.68 3.11
CA THR A 93 -13.58 -2.49 4.11
C THR A 93 -14.07 -3.81 3.50
N VAL A 94 -13.82 -4.93 4.19
CA VAL A 94 -14.21 -6.30 3.77
C VAL A 94 -15.10 -7.02 4.79
N ASP A 95 -15.66 -6.29 5.75
CA ASP A 95 -16.45 -6.80 6.88
C ASP A 95 -17.97 -6.75 6.68
N GLU A 96 -18.45 -6.71 5.43
CA GLU A 96 -19.88 -6.54 5.05
C GLU A 96 -20.56 -5.27 5.62
N GLY A 97 -19.81 -4.43 6.35
CA GLY A 97 -20.29 -3.17 6.90
C GLY A 97 -20.34 -2.06 5.87
N LYS A 98 -20.86 -0.90 6.28
CA LYS A 98 -20.89 0.30 5.41
C LYS A 98 -19.46 0.77 5.11
N LYS A 99 -19.23 1.20 3.86
CA LYS A 99 -17.99 1.86 3.46
C LYS A 99 -17.72 3.06 4.39
N ILE A 100 -16.50 3.15 4.91
CA ILE A 100 -16.11 4.32 5.70
C ILE A 100 -15.96 5.50 4.75
N THR A 101 -16.70 6.58 5.03
CA THR A 101 -16.64 7.82 4.27
C THR A 101 -16.06 8.94 5.12
N GLY A 102 -15.08 9.65 4.56
CA GLY A 102 -14.42 10.79 5.17
C GLY A 102 -13.56 10.41 6.38
N GLY A 103 -12.56 11.24 6.67
CA GLY A 103 -11.54 10.96 7.67
C GLY A 103 -10.15 11.12 7.07
N GLU A 104 -9.15 10.93 7.91
CA GLU A 104 -7.76 11.02 7.50
C GLU A 104 -7.32 9.71 6.82
N VAL A 105 -6.49 9.84 5.79
CA VAL A 105 -5.84 8.72 5.12
C VAL A 105 -4.34 8.92 5.16
N TRP A 106 -3.60 7.88 5.51
CA TRP A 106 -2.14 7.92 5.61
C TRP A 106 -1.52 7.02 4.55
N PRO A 107 -0.40 7.44 3.94
CA PRO A 107 0.38 6.58 3.07
C PRO A 107 0.98 5.42 3.87
N ILE A 108 1.03 4.23 3.28
CA ILE A 108 1.62 3.04 3.94
C ILE A 108 3.14 3.14 4.08
N TYR A 109 3.78 3.98 3.27
CA TYR A 109 5.20 4.31 3.40
C TYR A 109 5.39 5.61 4.16
N ARG A 110 6.19 5.54 5.21
CA ARG A 110 6.68 6.70 5.96
C ARG A 110 8.12 6.46 6.39
N SER A 111 8.90 7.53 6.49
CA SER A 111 10.22 7.46 7.09
C SER A 111 10.11 6.96 8.52
N ALA A 112 11.12 6.21 8.96
CA ALA A 112 11.28 5.92 10.36
C ALA A 112 11.42 7.23 11.17
N PRO A 113 11.06 7.22 12.46
CA PRO A 113 11.29 8.37 13.34
C PRO A 113 12.76 8.78 13.37
N LEU A 114 13.03 10.07 13.51
CA LEU A 114 14.40 10.58 13.66
C LEU A 114 15.00 10.12 15.00
N LEU A 115 16.33 10.16 15.11
CA LEU A 115 17.01 9.81 16.36
C LEU A 115 16.58 10.72 17.52
N GLU A 116 16.31 11.99 17.25
CA GLU A 116 15.84 12.97 18.24
C GLU A 116 14.40 12.75 18.71
N ASP A 117 13.58 12.05 17.91
CA ASP A 117 12.19 11.69 18.26
C ASP A 117 12.11 10.40 19.07
N GLN A 118 13.23 9.69 19.23
CA GLN A 118 13.30 8.43 19.96
C GLN A 118 13.56 8.70 21.44
N THR A 119 12.91 7.92 22.32
CA THR A 119 13.15 7.96 23.77
C THR A 119 13.92 6.72 24.21
N GLU A 120 14.81 6.91 25.19
CA GLU A 120 15.51 5.84 25.89
C GLU A 120 14.68 5.24 27.04
N ASP A 121 13.47 5.78 27.29
CA ASP A 121 12.60 5.35 28.37
C ASP A 121 12.13 3.90 28.18
N ILE A 122 12.64 3.00 29.03
CA ILE A 122 12.19 1.62 29.09
C ILE A 122 10.91 1.56 29.93
N GLN A 123 9.77 1.38 29.27
CA GLN A 123 8.49 1.17 29.93
C GLN A 123 8.09 -0.31 29.89
N PHE A 124 7.64 -0.83 31.04
CA PHE A 124 7.07 -2.16 31.15
C PHE A 124 5.56 -2.08 31.12
N SER A 125 4.93 -2.65 30.09
CA SER A 125 3.48 -2.84 30.09
C SER A 125 3.11 -4.03 30.98
N PRO A 126 2.34 -3.85 32.07
CA PRO A 126 1.92 -4.97 32.90
C PRO A 126 0.90 -5.82 32.11
N VAL A 127 1.31 -7.04 31.74
CA VAL A 127 0.40 -8.04 31.17
C VAL A 127 -0.28 -8.76 32.33
N SER A 128 -1.61 -8.77 32.34
CA SER A 128 -2.43 -9.35 33.43
C SER A 128 -2.42 -10.88 33.49
N GLU A 129 -1.74 -11.58 32.58
CA GLU A 129 -1.68 -13.05 32.59
C GLU A 129 -0.53 -13.55 33.47
N LYS A 130 -0.87 -14.39 34.46
CA LYS A 130 0.10 -15.10 35.29
C LYS A 130 1.01 -15.97 34.42
N GLY A 131 2.29 -15.60 34.31
CA GLY A 131 3.36 -16.53 33.92
C GLY A 131 4.03 -16.32 32.56
N ARG A 132 3.86 -15.19 31.88
CA ARG A 132 4.64 -14.87 30.67
C ARG A 132 5.45 -13.58 30.82
N ALA A 133 6.67 -13.63 30.31
CA ALA A 133 7.69 -12.60 30.42
C ALA A 133 7.17 -11.23 29.95
N LYS A 134 7.55 -10.17 30.68
CA LYS A 134 7.21 -8.79 30.35
C LYS A 134 7.70 -8.44 28.94
N VAL A 135 6.79 -8.00 28.07
CA VAL A 135 7.14 -7.44 26.77
C VAL A 135 7.59 -5.99 26.99
N MET A 136 8.85 -5.69 26.65
CA MET A 136 9.37 -4.31 26.62
C MET A 136 8.76 -3.60 25.43
N ILE A 137 8.11 -2.45 25.66
CA ILE A 137 7.57 -1.61 24.60
C ILE A 137 8.28 -0.27 24.68
N PHE A 138 8.93 0.13 23.59
CA PHE A 138 9.49 1.46 23.41
C PHE A 138 8.34 2.40 23.01
N GLY A 139 7.92 3.30 23.91
CA GLY A 139 6.89 4.31 23.63
C GLY A 139 7.48 5.53 22.90
N MET A 140 6.67 6.32 22.20
CA MET A 140 7.06 7.62 21.62
C MET A 140 6.18 8.73 22.21
N LYS A 141 6.69 9.96 22.34
CA LYS A 141 5.93 11.14 22.81
C LYS A 141 5.08 11.75 21.70
#